data_AF-V7ELI2-F1
#
_entry.id   AF-V7ELI2-F1
#
_cell.length_a   1.000
_cell.length_b   1.000
_cell.length_c   1.000
_cell.angle_alpha   90.00
_cell.angle_beta   90.00
_cell.angle_gamma   90.00
#
_symmetry.space_group_name_H-M   'P 1'
#
loop_
_entity.id
_entity.type
_entity.pdbx_description
1 polymer ?
#
loop_
_entity_poly.entity_id
_entity_poly.type
_entity_poly.pdbx_seq_one_letter_code
_entity_poly.pdbx_strand_id
1 'polypeptide(L)'
;MPKSQTAALFAASAPANDGFRRQPLRAAVLSARPARLMAALDRLAITAIDATRADLALLLRDAPDMLVVDIEPGTVSARRLALLVAQLGWARRDLVIAVASGRTAALGGLAFDLTFDPEAGDTALDAAFAEAGHLLTHSRLRPAGTAGSDAHAPSRSAPALLRRAAATRRSHLFR
;
A
#
# COMPACT_ATOMS: atom_id res chain seq x y z
N MET A 1 -51.81 -23.73 -44.45
CA MET A 1 -50.40 -23.77 -44.00
C MET A 1 -49.95 -22.38 -43.55
N PRO A 2 -50.06 -22.03 -42.26
CA PRO A 2 -49.49 -20.80 -41.72
C PRO A 2 -48.03 -21.02 -41.30
N LYS A 3 -47.16 -20.07 -41.66
CA LYS A 3 -45.71 -20.09 -41.37
C LYS A 3 -45.47 -19.74 -39.89
N SER A 4 -44.76 -20.62 -39.20
CA SER A 4 -44.28 -20.44 -37.82
C SER A 4 -43.35 -19.22 -37.72
N GLN A 5 -43.74 -18.21 -36.95
CA GLN A 5 -42.83 -17.16 -36.51
C GLN A 5 -42.03 -17.65 -35.30
N THR A 6 -40.73 -17.83 -35.49
CA THR A 6 -39.76 -18.14 -34.44
C THR A 6 -39.53 -16.89 -33.60
N ALA A 7 -39.95 -16.94 -32.34
CA ALA A 7 -39.66 -15.92 -31.35
C ALA A 7 -38.14 -15.91 -31.06
N ALA A 8 -37.46 -14.85 -31.48
CA ALA A 8 -36.11 -14.56 -31.03
C ALA A 8 -36.19 -14.01 -29.60
N LEU A 9 -36.02 -14.90 -28.63
CA LEU A 9 -35.82 -14.52 -27.23
C LEU A 9 -34.49 -13.78 -27.11
N PHE A 10 -34.60 -12.52 -26.71
CA PHE A 10 -33.52 -11.63 -26.32
C PHE A 10 -32.52 -12.35 -25.42
N ALA A 11 -31.31 -12.60 -25.93
CA ALA A 11 -30.16 -12.82 -25.09
C ALA A 11 -29.89 -11.49 -24.36
N ALA A 12 -30.46 -11.37 -23.16
CA ALA A 12 -30.06 -10.34 -22.22
C ALA A 12 -28.58 -10.56 -21.91
N SER A 13 -27.73 -9.80 -22.59
CA SER A 13 -26.34 -9.62 -22.21
C SER A 13 -26.36 -9.15 -20.76
N ALA A 14 -25.93 -10.03 -19.85
CA ALA A 14 -25.74 -9.68 -18.46
C ALA A 14 -24.87 -8.43 -18.42
N PRO A 15 -25.21 -7.40 -17.61
CA PRO A 15 -24.35 -6.24 -17.48
C PRO A 15 -23.00 -6.73 -17.00
N ALA A 16 -21.98 -6.60 -17.87
CA ALA A 16 -20.61 -6.75 -17.47
C ALA A 16 -20.40 -5.82 -16.27
N ASN A 17 -19.84 -6.35 -15.19
CA ASN A 17 -19.58 -5.68 -13.93
C ASN A 17 -18.42 -4.67 -14.12
N ASP A 18 -18.58 -3.76 -15.08
CA ASP A 18 -17.66 -2.66 -15.34
C ASP A 18 -17.77 -1.65 -14.20
N GLY A 19 -16.71 -1.58 -13.41
CA GLY A 19 -16.39 -0.34 -12.71
C GLY A 19 -16.62 -0.32 -11.20
N PHE A 20 -16.09 -1.31 -10.47
CA PHE A 20 -15.37 -0.88 -9.26
C PHE A 20 -14.16 -0.08 -9.74
N ARG A 21 -14.29 1.24 -9.83
CA ARG A 21 -13.19 2.16 -10.17
C ARG A 21 -12.09 1.98 -9.13
N ARG A 22 -11.15 1.06 -9.39
CA ARG A 22 -9.97 0.85 -8.57
C ARG A 22 -9.23 2.18 -8.54
N GLN A 23 -9.05 2.76 -7.35
CA GLN A 23 -8.19 3.93 -7.21
C GLN A 23 -6.83 3.64 -7.85
N PRO A 24 -6.25 4.60 -8.58
CA PRO A 24 -4.92 4.44 -9.16
C PRO A 24 -3.94 4.07 -8.05
N LEU A 25 -3.09 3.08 -8.32
CA LEU A 25 -2.06 2.65 -7.37
C LEU A 25 -1.07 3.80 -7.16
N ARG A 26 -0.75 4.09 -5.89
CA ARG A 26 0.19 5.16 -5.55
C ARG A 26 1.47 4.58 -4.96
N ALA A 27 2.61 4.94 -5.53
CA ALA A 27 3.93 4.58 -5.02
C ALA A 27 4.67 5.81 -4.49
N ALA A 28 5.45 5.63 -3.43
CA ALA A 28 6.47 6.56 -3.01
C ALA A 28 7.85 5.93 -3.24
N VAL A 29 8.72 6.63 -3.96
CA VAL A 29 10.07 6.17 -4.29
C VAL A 29 11.06 6.91 -3.43
N LEU A 30 11.74 6.18 -2.56
CA LEU A 30 12.91 6.65 -1.81
C LEU A 30 14.14 6.16 -2.56
N SER A 31 14.72 6.96 -3.47
CA SER A 31 15.91 6.57 -4.23
C SER A 31 16.80 7.77 -4.54
N ALA A 32 18.10 7.52 -4.69
CA ALA A 32 19.02 8.49 -5.28
C ALA A 32 18.85 8.61 -6.82
N ARG A 33 18.18 7.64 -7.45
CA ARG A 33 17.97 7.55 -8.91
C ARG A 33 16.47 7.36 -9.24
N PRO A 34 15.60 8.28 -8.79
CA PRO A 34 14.15 8.10 -8.84
C PRO A 34 13.60 8.00 -10.27
N ALA A 35 14.18 8.75 -11.22
CA ALA A 35 13.68 8.83 -12.60
C ALA A 35 13.49 7.47 -13.28
N ARG A 36 14.45 6.55 -13.09
CA ARG A 36 14.39 5.21 -13.68
C ARG A 36 13.27 4.37 -13.06
N LEU A 37 13.17 4.39 -11.73
CA LEU A 37 12.17 3.62 -11.00
C LEU A 37 10.75 4.15 -11.29
N MET A 38 10.61 5.48 -11.34
CA MET A 38 9.35 6.13 -11.70
C MET A 38 8.91 5.79 -13.12
N ALA A 39 9.83 5.77 -14.10
CA ALA A 39 9.51 5.37 -15.47
C ALA A 39 9.00 3.92 -15.56
N ALA A 40 9.59 3.00 -14.78
CA ALA A 40 9.11 1.62 -14.72
C ALA A 40 7.72 1.50 -14.07
N LEU A 41 7.45 2.27 -13.01
CA LEU A 41 6.14 2.34 -12.37
C LEU A 41 5.07 2.96 -13.29
N ASP A 42 5.43 3.98 -14.06
CA ASP A 42 4.54 4.66 -15.00
C ASP A 42 4.10 3.72 -16.15
N ARG A 43 5.01 2.89 -16.67
CA ARG A 43 4.68 1.84 -17.66
C ARG A 43 3.63 0.85 -17.15
N LEU A 44 3.51 0.71 -15.84
CA LEU A 44 2.52 -0.16 -15.17
C LEU A 44 1.29 0.62 -14.67
N ALA A 45 1.14 1.89 -15.08
CA ALA A 45 0.08 2.79 -14.63
C ALA A 45 0.03 2.98 -13.10
N ILE A 46 1.18 2.90 -12.43
CA ILE A 46 1.33 3.19 -11.00
C ILE A 46 1.81 4.63 -10.86
N THR A 47 1.00 5.49 -10.24
CA THR A 47 1.37 6.89 -9.99
C THR A 47 2.44 6.94 -8.91
N ALA A 48 3.64 7.39 -9.26
CA ALA A 48 4.77 7.48 -8.33
C ALA A 48 5.08 8.93 -7.94
N ILE A 49 5.50 9.14 -6.70
CA ILE A 49 6.16 10.37 -6.25
C ILE A 49 7.62 10.07 -5.89
N ASP A 50 8.52 10.96 -6.30
CA ASP A 50 9.88 11.00 -5.77
C ASP A 50 9.82 11.59 -4.36
N ALA A 51 10.16 10.78 -3.36
CA ALA A 51 10.09 11.18 -1.96
C ALA A 51 11.50 11.35 -1.42
N THR A 52 11.83 12.57 -1.03
CA THR A 52 13.10 12.86 -0.37
C THR A 52 13.00 12.65 1.14
N ARG A 53 14.13 12.79 1.83
CA ARG A 53 14.16 12.76 3.31
C ARG A 53 13.26 13.84 3.95
N ALA A 54 13.02 14.96 3.28
CA ALA A 54 12.13 16.01 3.77
C ALA A 54 10.66 15.61 3.68
N ASP A 55 10.31 14.78 2.71
CA ASP A 55 8.93 14.42 2.36
C ASP A 55 8.40 13.24 3.18
N LEU A 56 9.24 12.59 4.00
CA LEU A 56 8.84 11.42 4.79
C LEU A 56 7.63 11.68 5.69
N ALA A 57 7.45 12.91 6.18
CA ALA A 57 6.28 13.28 6.97
C ALA A 57 5.00 13.39 6.12
N LEU A 58 5.13 13.80 4.85
CA LEU A 58 4.03 13.90 3.90
C LEU A 58 3.53 12.52 3.47
N LEU A 59 4.43 11.52 3.42
CA LEU A 59 4.05 10.14 3.11
C LEU A 59 2.98 9.58 4.06
N LEU A 60 2.98 10.00 5.32
CA LEU A 60 1.95 9.60 6.29
C LEU A 60 0.57 10.16 5.96
N ARG A 61 0.52 11.34 5.33
CA ARG A 61 -0.71 11.97 4.88
C ARG A 61 -1.19 11.37 3.57
N ASP A 62 -0.27 11.14 2.64
CA ASP A 62 -0.60 10.63 1.30
C ASP A 62 -0.88 9.12 1.31
N ALA A 63 -0.35 8.41 2.30
CA ALA A 63 -0.51 6.98 2.56
C ALA A 63 -0.36 6.15 1.27
N PRO A 64 0.83 6.09 0.65
CA PRO A 64 1.05 5.34 -0.58
C PRO A 64 0.69 3.85 -0.41
N ASP A 65 0.26 3.23 -1.50
CA ASP A 65 0.04 1.78 -1.59
C ASP A 65 1.36 1.02 -1.61
N MET A 66 2.39 1.62 -2.22
CA MET A 66 3.70 1.01 -2.40
C MET A 66 4.80 1.93 -1.89
N LEU A 67 5.76 1.38 -1.15
CA LEU A 67 6.99 2.06 -0.79
C LEU A 67 8.16 1.37 -1.49
N VAL A 68 8.85 2.09 -2.37
CA VAL A 68 10.05 1.61 -3.05
C VAL A 68 11.28 2.19 -2.34
N VAL A 69 12.20 1.34 -1.91
CA VAL A 69 13.36 1.72 -1.11
C VAL A 69 14.65 1.34 -1.84
N ASP A 70 15.35 2.35 -2.36
CA ASP A 70 16.67 2.28 -2.99
C ASP A 70 17.55 3.44 -2.49
N ILE A 71 17.69 3.56 -1.18
CA ILE A 71 18.55 4.56 -0.54
C ILE A 71 19.83 3.92 -0.02
N GLU A 72 20.92 4.70 -0.08
CA GLU A 72 22.18 4.35 0.55
C GLU A 72 22.01 4.24 2.08
N PRO A 73 22.65 3.24 2.72
CA PRO A 73 22.72 3.16 4.18
C PRO A 73 23.20 4.48 4.79
N GLY A 74 22.52 4.96 5.83
CA GLY A 74 22.86 6.21 6.52
C GLY A 74 22.14 7.45 6.01
N THR A 75 21.56 7.44 4.80
CA THR A 75 20.71 8.55 4.31
C THR A 75 19.54 8.81 5.25
N VAL A 76 18.90 7.71 5.67
CA VAL A 76 17.88 7.66 6.71
C VAL A 76 18.31 6.55 7.68
N SER A 77 18.28 6.81 8.99
CA SER A 77 18.58 5.78 9.98
C SER A 77 17.56 4.63 9.88
N ALA A 78 18.02 3.38 10.01
CA ALA A 78 17.15 2.20 9.99
C ALA A 78 15.95 2.32 10.95
N ARG A 79 16.17 2.85 12.16
CA ARG A 79 15.10 3.13 13.13
C ARG A 79 14.01 4.07 12.60
N ARG A 80 14.41 5.16 11.93
CA ARG A 80 13.48 6.13 11.35
C ARG A 80 12.69 5.52 10.19
N LEU A 81 13.35 4.74 9.34
CA LEU A 81 12.69 4.03 8.25
C LEU A 81 11.70 2.99 8.80
N ALA A 82 12.08 2.25 9.84
CA ALA A 82 11.21 1.29 10.52
C ALA A 82 9.96 1.93 11.13
N LEU A 83 10.12 3.08 11.80
CA LEU A 83 8.99 3.83 12.34
C LEU A 83 8.06 4.33 11.23
N LEU A 84 8.62 4.87 10.14
CA LEU A 84 7.84 5.31 8.99
C LEU A 84 7.02 4.16 8.40
N VAL A 85 7.66 3.03 8.13
CA VAL A 85 6.97 1.85 7.58
C VAL A 85 5.89 1.35 8.54
N ALA A 86 6.15 1.29 9.85
CA ALA A 86 5.15 0.89 10.82
C ALA A 86 3.94 1.83 10.82
N GLN A 87 4.17 3.14 10.75
CA GLN A 87 3.11 4.15 10.66
C GLN A 87 2.34 4.05 9.34
N LEU A 88 3.03 3.85 8.22
CA LEU A 88 2.40 3.63 6.91
C LEU A 88 1.58 2.35 6.89
N GLY A 89 2.08 1.25 7.45
CA GLY A 89 1.35 -0.02 7.56
C GLY A 89 0.13 0.06 8.50
N TRP A 90 0.11 1.02 9.43
CA TRP A 90 -1.08 1.32 10.23
C TRP A 90 -2.11 2.14 9.45
N ALA A 91 -1.65 3.13 8.68
CA ALA A 91 -2.51 3.95 7.82
C ALA A 91 -3.06 3.14 6.63
N ARG A 92 -2.27 2.22 6.09
CA ARG A 92 -2.57 1.40 4.92
C ARG A 92 -2.15 -0.04 5.16
N ARG A 93 -3.14 -0.89 5.43
CA ARG A 93 -2.93 -2.31 5.81
C ARG A 93 -2.32 -3.16 4.68
N ASP A 94 -2.55 -2.73 3.44
CA ASP A 94 -2.09 -3.40 2.22
C ASP A 94 -0.86 -2.70 1.63
N LEU A 95 -0.02 -2.07 2.47
CA LEU A 95 1.23 -1.46 2.02
C LEU A 95 2.19 -2.53 1.50
N VAL A 96 2.64 -2.37 0.26
CA VAL A 96 3.72 -3.20 -0.32
C VAL A 96 5.05 -2.48 -0.23
N ILE A 97 6.07 -3.17 0.25
CA ILE A 97 7.42 -2.65 0.44
C ILE A 97 8.37 -3.38 -0.50
N ALA A 98 8.87 -2.65 -1.49
CA ALA A 98 9.84 -3.13 -2.46
C ALA A 98 11.22 -2.55 -2.15
N VAL A 99 12.24 -3.40 -2.10
CA VAL A 99 13.57 -3.01 -1.61
C VAL A 99 14.63 -3.37 -2.64
N ALA A 100 15.52 -2.43 -2.94
CA ALA A 100 16.64 -2.71 -3.81
C ALA A 100 17.56 -3.79 -3.22
N SER A 101 18.00 -4.72 -4.06
CA SER A 101 18.98 -5.75 -3.74
C SER A 101 20.25 -5.09 -3.18
N GLY A 102 20.77 -5.64 -2.08
CA GLY A 102 21.90 -5.04 -1.36
C GLY A 102 21.55 -3.89 -0.41
N ARG A 103 20.29 -3.41 -0.39
CA ARG A 103 19.80 -2.37 0.55
C ARG A 103 19.00 -2.91 1.73
N THR A 104 18.80 -4.23 1.81
CA THR A 104 18.05 -4.89 2.89
C THR A 104 18.64 -4.64 4.27
N ALA A 105 19.96 -4.48 4.38
CA ALA A 105 20.61 -4.12 5.66
C ALA A 105 20.17 -2.74 6.18
N ALA A 106 19.84 -1.79 5.29
CA ALA A 106 19.37 -0.46 5.67
C ALA A 106 18.00 -0.50 6.36
N LEU A 107 17.25 -1.59 6.20
CA LEU A 107 15.96 -1.81 6.83
C LEU A 107 16.05 -2.34 8.27
N GLY A 108 17.24 -2.76 8.73
CA GLY A 108 17.45 -3.15 10.13
C GLY A 108 16.51 -4.27 10.60
N GLY A 109 16.23 -5.25 9.74
CA GLY A 109 15.34 -6.37 10.04
C GLY A 109 13.84 -6.10 9.82
N LEU A 110 13.49 -4.97 9.21
CA LEU A 110 12.12 -4.70 8.81
C LEU A 110 11.66 -5.65 7.69
N ALA A 111 10.45 -6.18 7.84
CA ALA A 111 9.81 -7.03 6.84
C ALA A 111 9.53 -6.24 5.55
N PHE A 112 9.81 -6.85 4.42
CA PHE A 112 9.51 -6.34 3.09
C PHE A 112 8.89 -7.45 2.25
N ASP A 113 8.18 -7.09 1.20
CA ASP A 113 7.39 -8.04 0.40
C ASP A 113 8.18 -8.56 -0.79
N LEU A 114 9.01 -7.72 -1.41
CA LEU A 114 9.84 -8.10 -2.54
C LEU A 114 11.17 -7.36 -2.59
N THR A 115 12.13 -8.00 -3.25
CA THR A 115 13.41 -7.42 -3.62
C THR A 115 13.49 -7.20 -5.12
N PHE A 116 14.07 -6.09 -5.55
CA PHE A 116 14.34 -5.82 -6.97
C PHE A 116 15.79 -5.42 -7.16
N ASP A 117 16.36 -5.72 -8.32
CA ASP A 117 17.70 -5.23 -8.67
C ASP A 117 17.58 -3.85 -9.37
N PRO A 118 18.09 -2.77 -8.78
CA PRO A 118 18.02 -1.43 -9.38
C PRO A 118 18.88 -1.29 -10.64
N GLU A 119 19.89 -2.17 -10.83
CA GLU A 119 20.75 -2.16 -12.01
C GLU A 119 20.23 -3.06 -13.14
N ALA A 120 19.27 -3.94 -12.85
CA ALA A 120 18.73 -4.85 -13.86
C ALA A 120 18.12 -4.09 -15.04
N GLY A 121 18.05 -4.73 -16.20
CA GLY A 121 17.43 -4.15 -17.40
C GLY A 121 15.96 -3.78 -17.16
N ASP A 122 15.44 -2.85 -17.98
CA ASP A 122 14.09 -2.29 -17.78
C ASP A 122 12.99 -3.36 -17.76
N THR A 123 13.13 -4.43 -18.54
CA THR A 123 12.19 -5.56 -18.56
C THR A 123 12.14 -6.32 -17.23
N ALA A 124 13.28 -6.50 -16.57
CA ALA A 124 13.36 -7.16 -15.27
C ALA A 124 12.81 -6.27 -14.16
N LEU A 125 13.06 -4.96 -14.24
CA LEU A 125 12.50 -3.99 -13.31
C LEU A 125 10.97 -3.90 -13.43
N ASP A 126 10.46 -3.88 -14.66
CA ASP A 126 9.02 -3.92 -14.95
C ASP A 126 8.37 -5.20 -14.41
N ALA A 127 9.03 -6.36 -14.57
CA ALA A 127 8.53 -7.63 -14.02
C ALA A 127 8.44 -7.60 -12.48
N ALA A 128 9.47 -7.07 -11.80
CA ALA A 128 9.47 -6.96 -10.34
C ALA A 128 8.37 -6.02 -9.83
N PHE A 129 8.12 -4.90 -10.52
CA PHE A 129 7.03 -3.99 -10.16
C PHE A 129 5.64 -4.49 -10.58
N ALA A 130 5.54 -5.30 -11.63
CA ALA A 130 4.30 -5.99 -11.96
C ALA A 130 3.91 -6.97 -10.85
N GLU A 131 4.87 -7.70 -10.29
CA GLU A 131 4.66 -8.55 -9.12
C GLU A 131 4.16 -7.74 -7.92
N ALA A 132 4.76 -6.58 -7.64
CA ALA A 132 4.27 -5.66 -6.61
C ALA A 132 2.81 -5.23 -6.84
N GLY A 133 2.46 -4.89 -8.09
CA GLY A 133 1.09 -4.55 -8.49
C GLY A 133 0.12 -5.73 -8.34
N HIS A 134 0.57 -6.96 -8.61
CA HIS A 134 -0.20 -8.17 -8.35
C HIS A 134 -0.44 -8.35 -6.85
N LEU A 135 0.58 -8.21 -6.00
CA LEU A 135 0.42 -8.28 -4.53
C LEU A 135 -0.61 -7.27 -4.02
N LEU A 136 -0.54 -6.02 -4.49
CA LEU A 136 -1.51 -4.98 -4.15
C LEU A 136 -2.93 -5.32 -4.59
N THR A 137 -3.08 -5.89 -5.78
CA THR A 137 -4.38 -6.30 -6.31
C THR A 137 -5.00 -7.41 -5.47
N HIS A 138 -4.21 -8.39 -5.03
CA HIS A 138 -4.71 -9.51 -4.22
C HIS A 138 -4.90 -9.12 -2.75
N SER A 139 -4.08 -8.22 -2.20
CA SER A 139 -4.25 -7.71 -0.83
C SER A 139 -5.53 -6.89 -0.69
N ARG A 140 -5.85 -6.06 -1.70
CA ARG A 140 -7.10 -5.27 -1.76
C ARG A 140 -8.37 -6.13 -1.88
N LEU A 141 -8.25 -7.39 -2.29
CA LEU A 141 -9.36 -8.35 -2.33
C LEU A 141 -9.57 -9.05 -0.99
N ARG A 142 -8.68 -8.85 0.00
CA ARG A 142 -8.96 -9.27 1.36
C ARG A 142 -10.05 -8.35 1.91
N PRO A 143 -11.22 -8.86 2.30
CA PRO A 143 -12.24 -8.01 2.90
C PRO A 143 -11.60 -7.35 4.12
N ALA A 144 -11.47 -6.02 4.10
CA ALA A 144 -11.37 -5.26 5.33
C ALA A 144 -12.55 -5.75 6.16
N GLY A 145 -12.26 -6.44 7.27
CA GLY A 145 -13.18 -7.37 7.91
C GLY A 145 -14.61 -6.86 7.84
N THR A 146 -15.50 -7.69 7.30
CA THR A 146 -16.94 -7.50 7.29
C THR A 146 -17.37 -6.95 8.65
N ALA A 147 -17.50 -5.63 8.73
CA ALA A 147 -18.14 -4.92 9.81
C ALA A 147 -19.64 -5.11 9.58
N GLY A 148 -20.11 -6.32 9.87
CA GLY A 148 -21.46 -6.75 9.60
C GLY A 148 -21.64 -8.19 10.03
N SER A 149 -22.30 -8.35 11.18
CA SER A 149 -22.89 -9.57 11.74
C SER A 149 -21.91 -10.61 12.33
N ASP A 150 -21.83 -10.52 13.66
CA ASP A 150 -21.88 -11.62 14.63
C ASP A 150 -20.72 -12.62 14.78
N ALA A 151 -20.31 -12.71 16.05
CA ALA A 151 -19.58 -13.77 16.74
C ALA A 151 -18.06 -13.92 16.51
N HIS A 152 -17.32 -13.51 17.55
CA HIS A 152 -16.01 -14.05 17.96
C HIS A 152 -14.80 -13.78 17.06
N ALA A 153 -14.28 -12.54 17.11
CA ALA A 153 -12.88 -12.26 16.80
C ALA A 153 -12.17 -11.68 18.04
N PRO A 154 -11.02 -12.23 18.48
CA PRO A 154 -10.30 -11.72 19.64
C PRO A 154 -9.76 -10.33 19.35
N SER A 155 -10.00 -9.42 20.29
CA SER A 155 -9.48 -8.06 20.34
C SER A 155 -7.97 -8.05 20.08
N ARG A 156 -7.53 -7.70 18.86
CA ARG A 156 -6.14 -7.33 18.59
C ARG A 156 -5.98 -5.88 19.04
N SER A 157 -5.73 -5.76 20.34
CA SER A 157 -5.21 -4.59 21.01
C SER A 157 -4.13 -3.92 20.15
N ALA A 158 -4.39 -2.70 19.71
CA ALA A 158 -3.32 -1.77 19.37
C ALA A 158 -2.34 -1.71 20.55
N PRO A 159 -1.01 -1.62 20.33
CA PRO A 159 -0.08 -1.38 21.43
C PRO A 159 -0.51 -0.10 22.14
N ALA A 160 -0.73 -0.22 23.45
CA ALA A 160 -1.33 0.77 24.33
C ALA A 160 -0.43 2.00 24.59
N LEU A 161 0.13 2.60 23.55
CA LEU A 161 0.98 3.80 23.65
C LEU A 161 0.18 5.11 23.53
N LEU A 162 -1.13 5.03 23.31
CA LEU A 162 -2.05 6.18 23.26
C LEU A 162 -3.23 6.05 24.23
N ARG A 163 -3.08 5.32 25.34
CA ARG A 163 -3.95 5.53 26.50
C ARG A 163 -3.42 6.72 27.29
N ARG A 164 -3.69 7.93 26.78
CA ARG A 164 -3.68 9.12 27.62
C ARG A 164 -4.71 8.87 28.72
N ALA A 165 -4.27 8.67 29.95
CA ALA A 165 -5.17 8.61 31.09
C ALA A 165 -6.01 9.89 31.05
N ALA A 166 -7.31 9.75 30.83
CA ALA A 166 -8.27 10.81 31.09
C ALA A 166 -8.26 11.03 32.61
N ALA A 167 -7.31 11.82 33.08
CA ALA A 167 -7.33 12.36 34.42
C ALA A 167 -8.43 13.42 34.46
N THR A 168 -9.58 12.98 34.93
CA THR A 168 -10.79 13.74 35.20
C THR A 168 -10.43 15.03 35.94
N ARG A 169 -10.71 16.19 35.33
CA ARG A 169 -10.81 17.46 36.07
C ARG A 169 -11.88 17.27 37.15
N ARG A 170 -11.49 17.36 38.43
CA ARG A 170 -12.41 17.69 39.51
C ARG A 170 -11.87 18.91 40.24
N SER A 171 -12.47 20.05 39.90
CA SER A 171 -12.60 21.21 40.75
C SER A 171 -13.25 20.83 42.07
N HIS A 172 -12.62 21.14 43.20
CA HIS A 172 -13.34 21.40 44.45
C HIS A 172 -12.74 22.63 45.14
N LEU A 173 -13.60 23.63 45.24
CA LEU A 173 -13.51 24.80 46.09
C LEU A 173 -13.48 24.39 47.58
N PHE A 174 -12.83 25.22 48.39
CA PHE A 174 -12.78 25.26 49.86
C PHE A 174 -12.01 24.15 50.60
N ARG A 175 -10.84 24.49 51.15
CA ARG A 175 -10.72 25.05 52.51
C ARG A 175 -9.43 25.83 52.66
#